data_AF-A0A918VNX4-F1
#
_entry.id   AF-A0A918VNX4-F1
#
_cell.length_a   1.000
_cell.length_b   1.000
_cell.length_c   1.000
_cell.angle_alpha   90.00
_cell.angle_beta   90.00
_cell.angle_gamma   90.00
#
_symmetry.space_group_name_H-M   'P 1'
#
loop_
_entity.id
_entity.type
_entity.pdbx_description
1 polymer ?
#
loop_
_entity_poly.entity_id
_entity_poly.type
_entity_poly.pdbx_seq_one_letter_code
_entity_poly.pdbx_strand_id
1 'polypeptide(L)'
;MSNRPPITARNPRVDLLRGWLILLVIVGHIVLGSVHEQFVRYAIYAFHMPLFIGLTGYLLNPDKLASSSLIAVGARYWWRVGLPFLIAFACFTGILLLHAQQEGRFSSSLVLGYLVTPYYHLWFVPTLILWVFGFWLALKLRFPLILALLGSVFITAVWSMFAGVSLPHIVALLVSKKVVYFFSFFLLGAWLRTDAGVRWLRSMTVINAIPPAIILISAAVYLMHIGPEKSVLKGGAWLMMNCVLILVSIKWIQTRLSAKANKTVRRGLMSNTLVAMGRVSLPIYLWHVVPMFLLKGWDIHQTQPWIYYLVSVVGASLIVAALLKMEGKNRLMDRLVYGI
;
A
#
# COMPACT_ATOMS: atom_id res chain seq x y z
N MET A 1 0.94 1.33 -33.91
CA MET A 1 1.09 2.59 -33.15
C MET A 1 -0.09 2.67 -32.18
N SER A 2 0.14 2.61 -30.86
CA SER A 2 -0.97 2.60 -29.89
C SER A 2 -1.47 4.02 -29.66
N ASN A 3 -2.75 4.26 -29.96
CA ASN A 3 -3.47 5.50 -29.62
C ASN A 3 -3.75 5.55 -28.11
N ARG A 4 -2.70 5.49 -27.29
CA ARG A 4 -2.81 5.79 -25.86
C ARG A 4 -2.71 7.30 -25.70
N PRO A 5 -3.75 7.98 -25.18
CA PRO A 5 -3.64 9.40 -24.89
C PRO A 5 -2.47 9.60 -23.91
N PRO A 6 -1.60 10.59 -24.16
CA PRO A 6 -0.53 10.92 -23.24
C PRO A 6 -1.16 11.34 -21.91
N ILE A 7 -0.70 10.77 -20.78
CA ILE A 7 -1.08 11.25 -19.45
C ILE A 7 -0.29 12.55 -19.21
N THR A 8 -0.71 13.64 -19.83
CA THR A 8 -0.27 15.00 -19.49
C THR A 8 -1.20 15.63 -18.44
N ALA A 9 -2.44 15.15 -18.29
CA ALA A 9 -3.37 15.59 -17.26
C ALA A 9 -3.43 14.59 -16.09
N ARG A 10 -3.02 15.05 -14.90
CA ARG A 10 -3.15 14.33 -13.62
C ARG A 10 -4.61 13.96 -13.34
N ASN A 11 -4.89 12.71 -12.98
CA ASN A 11 -6.26 12.27 -12.65
C ASN A 11 -6.56 12.46 -11.16
N PRO A 12 -7.41 13.42 -10.76
CA PRO A 12 -7.70 13.72 -9.36
C PRO A 12 -8.37 12.56 -8.61
N ARG A 13 -9.01 11.60 -9.29
CA ARG A 13 -9.59 10.42 -8.65
C ARG A 13 -8.54 9.45 -8.14
N VAL A 14 -7.41 9.33 -8.85
CA VAL A 14 -6.28 8.53 -8.39
C VAL A 14 -5.75 9.12 -7.09
N ASP A 15 -5.57 10.45 -7.06
CA ASP A 15 -5.12 11.14 -5.85
C ASP A 15 -6.16 11.03 -4.73
N LEU A 16 -7.45 11.22 -5.01
CA LEU A 16 -8.52 11.09 -4.01
C LEU A 16 -8.55 9.68 -3.38
N LEU A 17 -8.43 8.63 -4.19
CA LEU A 17 -8.37 7.25 -3.70
C LEU A 17 -7.11 7.02 -2.85
N ARG A 18 -5.94 7.49 -3.31
CA ARG A 18 -4.70 7.43 -2.52
C ARG A 18 -4.83 8.18 -1.20
N GLY A 19 -5.50 9.33 -1.20
CA GLY A 19 -5.80 10.14 -0.02
C GLY A 19 -6.61 9.40 1.02
N TRP A 20 -7.69 8.73 0.60
CA TRP A 20 -8.47 7.86 1.48
C TRP A 20 -7.64 6.69 2.02
N LEU A 21 -6.90 6.01 1.15
CA LEU A 21 -6.09 4.86 1.55
C LEU A 21 -4.99 5.25 2.54
N ILE A 22 -4.31 6.37 2.34
CA ILE A 22 -3.27 6.82 3.28
C ILE A 22 -3.88 7.31 4.61
N LEU A 23 -5.07 7.91 4.58
CA LEU A 23 -5.80 8.23 5.81
C LEU A 23 -6.14 6.95 6.60
N LEU A 24 -6.60 5.89 5.93
CA LEU A 24 -6.86 4.60 6.56
C LEU A 24 -5.60 3.97 7.16
N VAL A 25 -4.43 4.14 6.52
CA VAL A 25 -3.14 3.71 7.10
C VAL A 25 -2.87 4.42 8.43
N ILE A 26 -3.06 5.74 8.47
CA ILE A 26 -2.87 6.53 9.70
C ILE A 26 -3.81 6.03 10.80
N VAL A 27 -5.12 5.93 10.52
CA VAL A 27 -6.12 5.47 11.48
C VAL A 27 -5.78 4.04 11.96
N GLY A 28 -5.42 3.14 11.06
CA GLY A 28 -5.06 1.76 11.39
C GLY A 28 -3.85 1.62 12.30
N HIS A 29 -2.94 2.60 12.32
CA HIS A 29 -1.78 2.63 13.23
C HIS A 29 -2.08 3.35 14.55
N ILE A 30 -2.99 4.31 14.56
CA ILE A 30 -3.43 4.98 15.79
C ILE A 30 -4.23 4.03 16.68
N VAL A 31 -5.08 3.16 16.13
CA VAL A 31 -5.88 2.23 16.93
C VAL A 31 -4.99 1.23 17.69
N LEU A 32 -5.06 1.25 19.03
CA LEU A 32 -4.36 0.33 19.93
C LEU A 32 -4.92 -1.09 19.84
N GLY A 33 -4.17 -2.09 20.33
CA GLY A 33 -4.55 -3.51 20.33
C GLY A 33 -4.14 -4.25 19.06
N SER A 34 -4.20 -5.59 19.06
CA SER A 34 -3.78 -6.38 17.90
C SER A 34 -4.80 -6.30 16.75
N VAL A 35 -4.37 -6.64 15.53
CA VAL A 35 -5.26 -6.64 14.35
C VAL A 35 -6.43 -7.62 14.52
N HIS A 36 -6.25 -8.72 15.25
CA HIS A 36 -7.25 -9.78 15.38
C HIS A 36 -8.25 -9.55 16.51
N GLU A 37 -7.96 -8.63 17.43
CA GLU A 37 -8.83 -8.30 18.56
C GLU A 37 -9.65 -7.01 18.33
N GLN A 38 -9.20 -6.17 17.40
CA GLN A 38 -9.75 -4.82 17.22
C GLN A 38 -10.49 -4.72 15.90
N PHE A 39 -11.82 -4.64 15.96
CA PHE A 39 -12.69 -4.62 14.79
C PHE A 39 -12.31 -3.56 13.75
N VAL A 40 -12.07 -2.32 14.19
CA VAL A 40 -11.71 -1.21 13.28
C VAL A 40 -10.40 -1.51 12.56
N ARG A 41 -9.39 -1.97 13.28
CA ARG A 41 -8.09 -2.29 12.71
C ARG A 41 -8.19 -3.50 11.78
N TYR A 42 -8.92 -4.53 12.17
CA TYR A 42 -9.20 -5.70 11.35
C TYR A 42 -9.86 -5.31 10.01
N ALA A 43 -10.92 -4.51 10.07
CA ALA A 43 -11.68 -4.06 8.90
C ALA A 43 -10.82 -3.20 7.97
N ILE A 44 -10.03 -2.26 8.50
CA ILE A 44 -9.12 -1.44 7.70
C ILE A 44 -8.08 -2.32 6.99
N TYR A 45 -7.39 -3.19 7.73
CA TYR A 45 -6.32 -4.05 7.19
C TYR A 45 -6.84 -5.12 6.22
N ALA A 46 -8.13 -5.44 6.27
CA ALA A 46 -8.77 -6.35 5.33
C ALA A 46 -8.65 -5.89 3.87
N PHE A 47 -8.66 -4.57 3.59
CA PHE A 47 -8.72 -4.09 2.21
C PHE A 47 -7.78 -2.96 1.82
N HIS A 48 -7.35 -2.09 2.74
CA HIS A 48 -6.62 -0.89 2.33
C HIS A 48 -5.26 -1.23 1.67
N MET A 49 -4.51 -2.21 2.20
CA MET A 49 -3.23 -2.61 1.62
C MET A 49 -3.40 -3.29 0.25
N PRO A 50 -4.23 -4.33 0.07
CA PRO A 50 -4.50 -4.90 -1.26
C PRO A 50 -4.90 -3.85 -2.29
N LEU A 51 -5.80 -2.92 -1.91
CA LEU A 51 -6.27 -1.87 -2.80
C LEU A 51 -5.16 -0.86 -3.15
N PHE A 52 -4.35 -0.45 -2.17
CA PHE A 52 -3.20 0.44 -2.40
C PHE A 52 -2.15 -0.20 -3.32
N ILE A 53 -1.92 -1.50 -3.16
CA ILE A 53 -0.99 -2.30 -3.95
C ILE A 53 -1.50 -2.50 -5.38
N GLY A 54 -2.78 -2.84 -5.55
CA GLY A 54 -3.41 -2.94 -6.86
C GLY A 54 -3.45 -1.61 -7.61
N LEU A 55 -3.74 -0.51 -6.92
CA LEU A 55 -3.64 0.83 -7.50
C LEU A 55 -2.20 1.14 -7.93
N THR A 56 -1.20 0.75 -7.14
CA THR A 56 0.21 0.96 -7.47
C THR A 56 0.61 0.20 -8.74
N GLY A 57 0.20 -1.06 -8.86
CA GLY A 57 0.40 -1.84 -10.09
C GLY A 57 -0.26 -1.21 -11.31
N TYR A 58 -1.51 -0.72 -11.18
CA TYR A 58 -2.25 -0.07 -12.26
C TYR A 58 -1.60 1.23 -12.77
N LEU A 59 -0.86 1.94 -11.91
CA LEU A 59 -0.19 3.18 -12.29
C LEU A 59 1.13 2.92 -13.05
N LEU A 60 1.64 1.70 -13.06
CA LEU A 60 2.79 1.31 -13.87
C LEU A 60 2.41 1.18 -15.32
N ASN A 61 3.25 1.68 -16.22
CA ASN A 61 3.08 1.49 -17.66
C ASN A 61 3.93 0.28 -18.09
N PRO A 62 3.32 -0.86 -18.47
CA PRO A 62 4.06 -2.07 -18.85
C PRO A 62 4.98 -1.84 -20.04
N ASP A 63 4.52 -1.12 -21.08
CA ASP A 63 5.31 -0.84 -22.29
C ASP A 63 6.57 -0.01 -21.96
N LYS A 64 6.41 1.01 -21.11
CA LYS A 64 7.53 1.85 -20.66
C LYS A 64 8.50 1.06 -19.78
N LEU A 65 7.99 0.16 -18.95
CA LEU A 65 8.82 -0.67 -18.09
C LEU A 65 9.61 -1.70 -18.92
N ALA A 66 8.95 -2.38 -19.87
CA ALA A 66 9.56 -3.37 -20.76
C ALA A 66 10.66 -2.77 -21.65
N SER A 67 10.50 -1.52 -22.10
CA SER A 67 11.50 -0.80 -22.91
C SER A 67 12.67 -0.23 -22.10
N SER A 68 12.55 -0.12 -20.79
CA SER A 68 13.61 0.44 -19.94
C SER A 68 14.73 -0.57 -19.64
N SER A 69 15.97 -0.10 -19.52
CA SER A 69 17.10 -0.89 -19.00
C SER A 69 17.01 -1.03 -17.46
N LEU A 70 17.71 -2.03 -16.89
CA LEU A 70 17.72 -2.27 -15.44
C LEU A 70 18.17 -1.02 -14.67
N ILE A 71 19.26 -0.39 -15.13
CA ILE A 71 19.84 0.83 -14.53
C ILE A 71 18.83 2.00 -14.58
N ALA A 72 18.13 2.18 -15.71
CA ALA A 72 17.14 3.25 -15.84
C ALA A 72 15.93 3.05 -14.92
N VAL A 73 15.50 1.80 -14.72
CA VAL A 73 14.47 1.47 -13.73
C VAL A 73 15.00 1.75 -12.32
N GLY A 74 16.17 1.20 -11.97
CA GLY A 74 16.79 1.40 -10.66
C GLY A 74 16.94 2.87 -10.29
N ALA A 75 17.54 3.69 -11.16
CA ALA A 75 17.70 5.12 -10.93
C ALA A 75 16.36 5.84 -10.74
N ARG A 76 15.34 5.51 -11.54
CA ARG A 76 14.01 6.12 -11.42
C ARG A 76 13.37 5.83 -10.05
N TYR A 77 13.43 4.59 -9.59
CA TYR A 77 12.81 4.20 -8.31
C TYR A 77 13.66 4.60 -7.11
N TRP A 78 14.98 4.67 -7.27
CA TRP A 78 15.90 5.21 -6.26
C TRP A 78 15.49 6.63 -5.89
N TRP A 79 15.44 7.56 -6.85
CA TRP A 79 15.12 8.95 -6.56
C TRP A 79 13.67 9.16 -6.12
N ARG A 80 12.73 8.35 -6.63
CA ARG A 80 11.31 8.52 -6.33
C ARG A 80 10.85 7.92 -5.01
N VAL A 81 11.49 6.84 -4.58
CA VAL A 81 11.00 6.05 -3.44
C VAL A 81 12.15 5.56 -2.56
N GLY A 82 13.25 5.09 -3.16
CA GLY A 82 14.38 4.49 -2.44
C GLY A 82 15.09 5.46 -1.51
N LEU A 83 15.46 6.66 -1.99
CA LEU A 83 16.15 7.66 -1.19
C LEU A 83 15.28 8.23 -0.06
N PRO A 84 14.02 8.68 -0.30
CA PRO A 84 13.13 9.08 0.80
C PRO A 84 12.95 7.98 1.86
N PHE A 85 12.81 6.73 1.41
CA PHE A 85 12.74 5.58 2.30
C PHE A 85 14.02 5.39 3.11
N LEU A 86 15.20 5.49 2.48
CA LEU A 86 16.48 5.29 3.18
C LEU A 86 16.67 6.33 4.28
N ILE A 87 16.25 7.57 4.06
CA ILE A 87 16.27 8.63 5.07
C ILE A 87 15.36 8.27 6.25
N ALA A 88 14.11 7.89 5.98
CA ALA A 88 13.18 7.49 7.04
C ALA A 88 13.70 6.24 7.78
N PHE A 89 14.17 5.24 7.05
CA PHE A 89 14.74 4.00 7.58
C PHE A 89 15.93 4.29 8.51
N ALA A 90 16.89 5.11 8.07
CA ALA A 90 18.01 5.52 8.90
C ALA A 90 17.56 6.25 10.18
N CYS A 91 16.55 7.12 10.09
CA CYS A 91 16.01 7.82 11.26
C CYS A 91 15.37 6.86 12.28
N PHE A 92 14.45 5.99 11.84
CA PHE A 92 13.79 5.04 12.75
C PHE A 92 14.79 4.03 13.33
N THR A 93 15.69 3.48 12.51
CA THR A 93 16.72 2.55 12.98
C THR A 93 17.68 3.23 13.94
N GLY A 94 18.12 4.46 13.65
CA GLY A 94 18.99 5.25 14.53
C GLY A 94 18.38 5.46 15.91
N ILE A 95 17.11 5.88 15.99
CA ILE A 95 16.44 6.07 17.28
C ILE A 95 16.28 4.74 18.04
N LEU A 96 15.93 3.65 17.35
CA LEU A 96 15.85 2.32 17.97
C LEU A 96 17.19 1.86 18.55
N LEU A 97 18.30 2.14 17.86
CA LEU A 97 19.64 1.84 18.36
C LEU A 97 20.02 2.69 19.57
N LEU A 98 19.66 3.98 19.58
CA LEU A 98 19.87 4.85 20.73
C LEU A 98 19.11 4.35 21.98
N HIS A 99 17.84 3.98 21.84
CA HIS A 99 17.08 3.38 22.94
C HIS A 99 17.68 2.05 23.39
N ALA A 100 18.07 1.17 22.45
CA ALA A 100 18.72 -0.09 22.78
C ALA A 100 20.04 0.12 23.55
N GLN A 101 20.80 1.18 23.24
CA GLN A 101 22.00 1.55 23.98
C GLN A 101 21.68 2.05 25.39
N GLN A 102 20.68 2.93 25.54
CA GLN A 102 20.25 3.45 26.85
C GLN A 102 19.73 2.34 27.78
N GLU A 103 19.05 1.34 27.22
CA GLU A 103 18.52 0.19 27.96
C GLU A 103 19.54 -0.95 28.15
N GLY A 104 20.80 -0.77 27.72
CA GLY A 104 21.84 -1.80 27.84
C GLY A 104 21.62 -3.05 26.97
N ARG A 105 20.73 -2.98 25.97
CA ARG A 105 20.40 -4.07 25.03
C ARG A 105 21.18 -4.01 23.71
N PHE A 106 22.19 -3.14 23.62
CA PHE A 106 22.95 -2.94 22.39
C PHE A 106 23.84 -4.15 22.07
N SER A 107 23.67 -4.72 20.88
CA SER A 107 24.46 -5.87 20.42
C SER A 107 24.60 -5.87 18.90
N SER A 108 25.66 -6.50 18.39
CA SER A 108 25.90 -6.62 16.95
C SER A 108 24.78 -7.38 16.23
N SER A 109 24.16 -8.37 16.90
CA SER A 109 23.01 -9.11 16.35
C SER A 109 21.76 -8.24 16.25
N LEU A 110 21.52 -7.34 17.21
CA LEU A 110 20.42 -6.38 17.17
C LEU A 110 20.61 -5.35 16.06
N VAL A 111 21.84 -4.84 15.88
CA VAL A 111 22.19 -3.93 14.77
C VAL A 111 21.90 -4.60 13.42
N LEU A 112 22.40 -5.82 13.20
CA LEU A 112 22.12 -6.57 11.98
C LEU A 112 20.62 -6.84 11.80
N GLY A 113 19.91 -7.15 12.89
CA GLY A 113 18.47 -7.34 12.92
C GLY A 113 17.72 -6.10 12.39
N TYR A 114 18.04 -4.91 12.88
CA TYR A 114 17.39 -3.67 12.43
C TYR A 114 17.81 -3.23 11.03
N LEU A 115 19.02 -3.59 10.57
CA LEU A 115 19.45 -3.33 9.19
C LEU A 115 18.70 -4.20 8.17
N VAL A 116 18.39 -5.45 8.53
CA VAL A 116 17.69 -6.39 7.65
C VAL A 116 16.17 -6.24 7.73
N THR A 117 15.64 -5.95 8.92
CA THR A 117 14.20 -5.87 9.17
C THR A 117 13.77 -4.44 9.53
N PRO A 118 13.27 -3.66 8.57
CA PRO A 118 12.87 -2.28 8.85
C PRO A 118 11.70 -2.22 9.82
N TYR A 119 11.55 -1.08 10.48
CA TYR A 119 10.44 -0.84 11.40
C TYR A 119 9.09 -1.16 10.74
N TYR A 120 8.17 -1.72 11.53
CA TYR A 120 7.08 -2.56 11.02
C TYR A 120 6.18 -1.90 9.96
N HIS A 121 6.03 -0.57 9.94
CA HIS A 121 5.23 0.16 8.96
C HIS A 121 5.94 0.38 7.63
N LEU A 122 7.28 0.37 7.60
CA LEU A 122 8.10 0.70 6.42
C LEU A 122 8.20 -0.40 5.36
N TRP A 123 7.68 -1.60 5.64
CA TRP A 123 7.80 -2.81 4.82
C TRP A 123 7.34 -2.67 3.35
N PHE A 124 6.40 -1.77 3.05
CA PHE A 124 5.80 -1.68 1.72
C PHE A 124 6.81 -1.18 0.67
N VAL A 125 7.72 -0.27 1.01
CA VAL A 125 8.67 0.29 0.03
C VAL A 125 9.68 -0.75 -0.48
N PRO A 126 10.41 -1.50 0.37
CA PRO A 126 11.30 -2.56 -0.09
C PRO A 126 10.55 -3.60 -0.94
N THR A 127 9.34 -3.95 -0.51
CA THR A 127 8.48 -4.89 -1.20
C THR A 127 8.06 -4.38 -2.59
N LEU A 128 7.70 -3.10 -2.70
CA LEU A 128 7.36 -2.46 -3.97
C LEU A 128 8.54 -2.50 -4.94
N ILE A 129 9.75 -2.23 -4.45
CA ILE A 129 10.96 -2.28 -5.28
C ILE A 129 11.13 -3.70 -5.84
N LEU A 130 11.01 -4.73 -4.99
CA LEU A 130 11.07 -6.14 -5.43
C LEU A 130 9.99 -6.47 -6.47
N TRP A 131 8.74 -6.03 -6.26
CA TRP A 131 7.66 -6.26 -7.22
C TRP A 131 7.88 -5.57 -8.56
N VAL A 132 8.39 -4.34 -8.55
CA VAL A 132 8.71 -3.60 -9.77
C VAL A 132 9.80 -4.31 -10.56
N PHE A 133 10.88 -4.75 -9.89
CA PHE A 133 11.96 -5.49 -10.55
C PHE A 133 11.51 -6.88 -11.02
N GLY A 134 10.72 -7.60 -10.21
CA GLY A 134 10.14 -8.88 -10.60
C GLY A 134 9.21 -8.75 -11.81
N PHE A 135 8.37 -7.72 -11.85
CA PHE A 135 7.52 -7.43 -12.99
C PHE A 135 8.31 -6.99 -14.23
N TRP A 136 9.32 -6.14 -14.06
CA TRP A 136 10.25 -5.78 -15.14
C TRP A 136 10.93 -7.02 -15.73
N LEU A 137 11.41 -7.94 -14.88
CA LEU A 137 12.06 -9.18 -15.31
C LEU A 137 11.08 -10.07 -16.09
N ALA A 138 9.86 -10.25 -15.58
CA ALA A 138 8.82 -11.01 -16.27
C ALA A 138 8.52 -10.43 -17.66
N LEU A 139 8.45 -9.10 -17.79
CA LEU A 139 8.27 -8.44 -19.09
C LEU A 139 9.48 -8.63 -20.02
N LYS A 140 10.72 -8.54 -19.49
CA LYS A 140 11.95 -8.75 -20.27
C LYS A 140 12.08 -10.17 -20.79
N LEU A 141 11.72 -11.16 -19.97
CA LEU A 141 11.67 -12.57 -20.34
C LEU A 141 10.47 -12.92 -21.23
N ARG A 142 9.63 -11.94 -21.59
CA ARG A 142 8.37 -12.13 -22.34
C ARG A 142 7.44 -13.15 -21.69
N PHE A 143 7.52 -13.28 -20.37
CA PHE A 143 6.66 -14.18 -19.62
C PHE A 143 5.22 -13.66 -19.70
N PRO A 144 4.24 -14.50 -20.05
CA PRO A 144 2.86 -14.07 -20.21
C PRO A 144 2.29 -13.57 -18.87
N LEU A 145 1.94 -12.28 -18.83
CA LEU A 145 1.47 -11.61 -17.61
C LEU A 145 0.26 -12.30 -16.97
N ILE A 146 -0.63 -12.89 -17.78
CA ILE A 146 -1.78 -13.63 -17.26
C ILE A 146 -1.35 -14.89 -16.50
N LEU A 147 -0.33 -15.62 -16.95
CA LEU A 147 0.18 -16.78 -16.22
C LEU A 147 0.88 -16.34 -14.92
N ALA A 148 1.60 -15.22 -14.94
CA ALA A 148 2.19 -14.66 -13.72
C ALA A 148 1.11 -14.28 -12.71
N LEU A 149 0.04 -13.65 -13.18
CA LEU A 149 -1.11 -13.30 -12.36
C LEU A 149 -1.76 -14.56 -11.78
N LEU A 150 -2.09 -15.56 -12.60
CA LEU A 150 -2.71 -16.81 -12.14
C LEU A 150 -1.83 -17.55 -11.12
N GLY A 151 -0.53 -17.66 -11.37
CA GLY A 151 0.42 -18.24 -10.42
C GLY A 151 0.47 -17.46 -9.10
N SER A 152 0.52 -16.13 -9.14
CA SER A 152 0.52 -15.29 -7.93
C SER A 152 -0.80 -15.36 -7.16
N VAL A 153 -1.94 -15.47 -7.85
CA VAL A 153 -3.27 -15.64 -7.24
C VAL A 153 -3.36 -16.99 -6.55
N PHE A 154 -2.85 -18.06 -7.18
CA PHE A 154 -2.77 -19.38 -6.57
C PHE A 154 -1.94 -19.34 -5.27
N ILE A 155 -0.75 -18.74 -5.31
CA ILE A 155 0.09 -18.61 -4.11
C ILE A 155 -0.60 -17.77 -3.03
N THR A 156 -1.27 -16.68 -3.42
CA THR A 156 -2.03 -15.84 -2.49
C THR A 156 -3.18 -16.62 -1.85
N ALA A 157 -3.91 -17.41 -2.63
CA ALA A 157 -5.00 -18.25 -2.15
C ALA A 157 -4.48 -19.25 -1.11
N VAL A 158 -3.42 -20.00 -1.43
CA VAL A 158 -2.78 -20.94 -0.50
C VAL A 158 -2.38 -20.24 0.81
N TRP A 159 -1.71 -19.09 0.73
CA TRP A 159 -1.30 -18.34 1.93
C TRP A 159 -2.47 -17.75 2.72
N SER A 160 -3.57 -17.39 2.06
CA SER A 160 -4.75 -16.83 2.73
C SER A 160 -5.60 -17.89 3.43
N MET A 161 -5.64 -19.10 2.88
CA MET A 161 -6.52 -20.18 3.31
C MET A 161 -5.87 -21.11 4.34
N PHE A 162 -4.55 -21.29 4.29
CA PHE A 162 -3.82 -22.27 5.12
C PHE A 162 -2.84 -21.61 6.09
N ALA A 163 -2.68 -22.21 7.28
CA ALA A 163 -1.72 -21.76 8.28
C ALA A 163 -0.28 -21.97 7.78
N GLY A 164 0.66 -21.12 8.22
CA GLY A 164 2.06 -21.25 7.77
C GLY A 164 2.69 -22.58 8.19
N VAL A 165 2.29 -23.10 9.37
CA VAL A 165 2.72 -24.40 9.90
C VAL A 165 2.24 -25.60 9.08
N SER A 166 1.17 -25.45 8.31
CA SER A 166 0.64 -26.50 7.44
C SER A 166 1.22 -26.45 6.02
N LEU A 167 2.16 -25.55 5.74
CA LEU A 167 2.84 -25.44 4.45
C LEU A 167 4.22 -26.12 4.51
N PRO A 168 4.67 -26.79 3.43
CA PRO A 168 6.02 -27.33 3.36
C PRO A 168 7.08 -26.26 3.68
N HIS A 169 8.12 -26.60 4.45
CA HIS A 169 9.13 -25.64 4.93
C HIS A 169 9.78 -24.83 3.80
N ILE A 170 10.01 -25.43 2.62
CA ILE A 170 10.53 -24.74 1.44
C ILE A 170 9.59 -23.61 0.97
N VAL A 171 8.27 -23.83 1.03
CA VAL A 171 7.25 -22.82 0.68
C VAL A 171 7.18 -21.70 1.73
N ALA A 172 7.43 -22.04 3.00
CA ALA A 172 7.46 -21.07 4.10
C ALA A 172 8.74 -20.21 4.12
N LEU A 173 9.90 -20.78 3.74
CA LEU A 173 11.22 -20.11 3.73
C LEU A 173 11.44 -19.19 2.53
N LEU A 174 10.97 -19.56 1.33
CA LEU A 174 11.21 -18.80 0.10
C LEU A 174 10.39 -17.50 -0.01
N VAL A 175 9.53 -17.22 0.98
CA VAL A 175 8.43 -16.29 0.84
C VAL A 175 8.27 -15.44 2.10
N SER A 176 8.74 -14.19 2.08
CA SER A 176 8.23 -13.19 3.01
C SER A 176 6.70 -13.14 2.85
N LYS A 177 5.97 -13.42 3.94
CA LYS A 177 4.50 -13.42 3.98
C LYS A 177 3.92 -12.17 3.32
N LYS A 178 4.58 -11.00 3.43
CA LYS A 178 4.08 -9.76 2.84
C LYS A 178 4.42 -9.61 1.35
N VAL A 179 5.59 -10.11 0.91
CA VAL A 179 6.04 -9.96 -0.48
C VAL A 179 5.19 -10.77 -1.43
N VAL A 180 4.97 -12.06 -1.16
CA VAL A 180 4.29 -12.90 -2.16
C VAL A 180 2.78 -12.83 -2.04
N TYR A 181 2.26 -12.72 -0.83
CA TYR A 181 0.82 -12.65 -0.55
C TYR A 181 0.11 -11.48 -1.22
N PHE A 182 0.78 -10.33 -1.38
CA PHE A 182 0.17 -9.17 -2.01
C PHE A 182 0.58 -8.97 -3.47
N PHE A 183 1.50 -9.78 -4.00
CA PHE A 183 1.98 -9.62 -5.38
C PHE A 183 0.87 -9.82 -6.41
N SER A 184 -0.11 -10.68 -6.13
CA SER A 184 -1.29 -10.89 -6.97
C SER A 184 -2.08 -9.61 -7.22
N PHE A 185 -2.31 -8.78 -6.19
CA PHE A 185 -3.01 -7.52 -6.35
C PHE A 185 -2.20 -6.53 -7.19
N PHE A 186 -0.87 -6.48 -6.99
CA PHE A 186 0.02 -5.65 -7.80
C PHE A 186 -0.06 -6.05 -9.28
N LEU A 187 0.06 -7.35 -9.59
CA LEU A 187 -0.06 -7.86 -10.95
C LEU A 187 -1.45 -7.68 -11.53
N LEU A 188 -2.52 -7.84 -10.73
CA LEU A 188 -3.89 -7.58 -11.16
C LEU A 188 -4.04 -6.12 -11.62
N GLY A 189 -3.56 -5.18 -10.82
CA GLY A 189 -3.52 -3.77 -11.19
C GLY A 189 -2.77 -3.53 -12.50
N ALA A 190 -1.56 -4.07 -12.63
CA ALA A 190 -0.74 -3.94 -13.83
C ALA A 190 -1.40 -4.55 -15.08
N TRP A 191 -2.06 -5.70 -14.92
CA TRP A 191 -2.78 -6.38 -15.98
C TRP A 191 -4.03 -5.61 -16.43
N LEU A 192 -4.77 -4.98 -15.50
CA LEU A 192 -5.93 -4.14 -15.79
C LEU A 192 -5.60 -2.87 -16.59
N ARG A 193 -4.31 -2.58 -16.80
CA ARG A 193 -3.83 -1.53 -17.69
C ARG A 193 -3.62 -1.99 -19.13
N THR A 194 -3.56 -3.29 -19.38
CA THR A 194 -3.45 -3.85 -20.72
C THR A 194 -4.80 -3.82 -21.44
N ASP A 195 -4.80 -3.89 -22.77
CA ASP A 195 -6.05 -3.88 -23.56
C ASP A 195 -6.95 -5.08 -23.21
N ALA A 196 -6.34 -6.25 -22.96
CA ALA A 196 -7.06 -7.44 -22.51
C ALA A 196 -7.70 -7.23 -21.14
N GLY A 197 -6.96 -6.65 -20.19
CA GLY A 197 -7.47 -6.33 -18.86
C GLY A 197 -8.59 -5.29 -18.88
N VAL A 198 -8.49 -4.27 -19.73
CA VAL A 198 -9.56 -3.27 -19.90
C VAL A 198 -10.84 -3.89 -20.47
N ARG A 199 -10.73 -4.77 -21.47
CA ARG A 199 -11.90 -5.51 -21.99
C ARG A 199 -12.55 -6.35 -20.91
N TRP A 200 -11.74 -7.10 -20.16
CA TRP A 200 -12.24 -7.93 -19.07
C TRP A 200 -12.90 -7.11 -17.95
N LEU A 201 -12.31 -5.98 -17.56
CA LEU A 201 -12.88 -5.06 -16.58
C LEU A 201 -14.28 -4.59 -16.99
N ARG A 202 -14.47 -4.24 -18.27
CA ARG A 202 -15.78 -3.84 -18.79
C ARG A 202 -16.78 -4.98 -18.67
N SER A 203 -16.40 -6.20 -19.07
CA SER A 203 -17.26 -7.39 -18.98
C SER A 203 -17.67 -7.71 -17.54
N MET A 204 -16.73 -7.70 -16.59
CA MET A 204 -16.99 -7.99 -15.19
C MET A 204 -17.83 -6.92 -14.48
N THR A 205 -17.95 -5.74 -15.07
CA THR A 205 -18.64 -4.62 -14.45
C THR A 205 -19.82 -4.12 -15.29
N VAL A 206 -20.31 -4.91 -16.25
CA VAL A 206 -21.50 -4.56 -17.06
C VAL A 206 -22.68 -4.25 -16.16
N ILE A 207 -22.95 -5.12 -15.20
CA ILE A 207 -24.03 -4.94 -14.22
C ILE A 207 -23.45 -4.24 -13.00
N ASN A 208 -23.68 -2.94 -12.88
CA ASN A 208 -23.07 -2.09 -11.84
C ASN A 208 -23.36 -2.55 -10.40
N ALA A 209 -24.45 -3.28 -10.16
CA ALA A 209 -24.86 -3.75 -8.83
C ALA A 209 -24.13 -5.03 -8.36
N ILE A 210 -23.65 -5.88 -9.29
CA ILE A 210 -23.02 -7.16 -8.93
C ILE A 210 -21.70 -6.96 -8.16
N PRO A 211 -20.74 -6.13 -8.63
CA PRO A 211 -19.47 -5.98 -7.91
C PRO A 211 -19.63 -5.45 -6.48
N PRO A 212 -20.45 -4.41 -6.20
CA PRO A 212 -20.74 -3.99 -4.83
C PRO A 212 -21.36 -5.09 -3.96
N ALA A 213 -22.29 -5.88 -4.49
CA ALA A 213 -22.89 -6.99 -3.75
C ALA A 213 -21.85 -8.06 -3.37
N ILE A 214 -20.95 -8.44 -4.29
CA ILE A 214 -19.86 -9.38 -4.01
C ILE A 214 -18.92 -8.83 -2.93
N ILE A 215 -18.58 -7.53 -2.98
CA ILE A 215 -17.76 -6.87 -1.96
C ILE A 215 -18.44 -6.96 -0.60
N LEU A 216 -19.73 -6.60 -0.50
CA LEU A 216 -20.47 -6.60 0.76
C LEU A 216 -20.60 -8.00 1.36
N ILE A 217 -20.98 -8.99 0.55
CA ILE A 217 -21.11 -10.39 1.00
C ILE A 217 -19.75 -10.92 1.47
N SER A 218 -18.70 -10.72 0.68
CA SER A 218 -17.35 -11.19 1.02
C SER A 218 -16.78 -10.49 2.25
N ALA A 219 -17.05 -9.18 2.41
CA ALA A 219 -16.68 -8.42 3.59
C ALA A 219 -17.42 -8.94 4.83
N ALA A 220 -18.72 -9.19 4.74
CA ALA A 220 -19.51 -9.75 5.84
C ALA A 220 -18.95 -11.11 6.28
N VAL A 221 -18.70 -12.03 5.33
CA VAL A 221 -18.09 -13.33 5.61
C VAL A 221 -16.73 -13.18 6.28
N TYR A 222 -15.87 -12.29 5.78
CA TYR A 222 -14.53 -12.08 6.34
C TYR A 222 -14.56 -11.48 7.76
N LEU A 223 -15.47 -10.53 8.01
CA LEU A 223 -15.63 -9.85 9.29
C LEU A 223 -16.29 -10.73 10.34
N MET A 224 -17.23 -11.61 9.97
CA MET A 224 -17.82 -12.61 10.86
C MET A 224 -16.78 -13.61 11.40
N HIS A 225 -15.71 -13.84 10.64
CA HIS A 225 -14.59 -14.70 11.05
C HIS A 225 -13.41 -13.89 11.61
N ILE A 226 -13.67 -12.78 12.31
CA ILE A 226 -12.62 -12.02 13.00
C ILE A 226 -11.84 -12.93 13.96
N GLY A 227 -10.52 -12.78 13.96
CA GLY A 227 -9.61 -13.65 14.71
C GLY A 227 -8.40 -14.10 13.88
N PRO A 228 -7.45 -14.81 14.51
CA PRO A 228 -6.22 -15.26 13.86
C PRO A 228 -6.41 -16.49 12.97
N GLU A 229 -7.49 -17.26 13.19
CA GLU A 229 -7.73 -18.51 12.49
C GLU A 229 -7.90 -18.31 10.99
N LYS A 230 -7.33 -19.23 10.22
CA LYS A 230 -7.44 -19.26 8.76
C LYS A 230 -8.37 -20.37 8.34
N SER A 231 -9.20 -20.09 7.34
CA SER A 231 -10.05 -21.07 6.70
C SER A 231 -10.16 -20.77 5.21
N VAL A 232 -10.53 -21.79 4.44
CA VAL A 232 -10.77 -21.65 2.99
C VAL A 232 -11.81 -20.57 2.71
N LEU A 233 -12.91 -20.58 3.48
CA LEU A 233 -13.98 -19.60 3.35
C LEU A 233 -13.50 -18.18 3.62
N LYS A 234 -12.78 -17.95 4.74
CA LYS A 234 -12.27 -16.64 5.13
C LYS A 234 -11.23 -16.11 4.15
N GLY A 235 -10.26 -16.93 3.76
CA GLY A 235 -9.21 -16.57 2.80
C GLY A 235 -9.79 -16.29 1.41
N GLY A 236 -10.71 -17.14 0.95
CA GLY A 236 -11.43 -16.97 -0.31
C GLY A 236 -12.27 -15.70 -0.35
N ALA A 237 -13.05 -15.42 0.70
CA ALA A 237 -13.83 -14.19 0.82
C ALA A 237 -12.93 -12.95 0.79
N TRP A 238 -11.83 -12.96 1.55
CA TRP A 238 -10.87 -11.87 1.55
C TRP A 238 -10.26 -11.60 0.16
N LEU A 239 -9.83 -12.65 -0.53
CA LEU A 239 -9.24 -12.53 -1.86
C LEU A 239 -10.27 -12.01 -2.88
N MET A 240 -11.49 -12.57 -2.86
CA MET A 240 -12.58 -12.17 -3.74
C MET A 240 -12.95 -10.70 -3.51
N MET A 241 -13.18 -10.31 -2.26
CA MET A 241 -13.47 -8.92 -1.87
C MET A 241 -12.46 -7.95 -2.47
N ASN A 242 -11.17 -8.23 -2.29
CA ASN A 242 -10.10 -7.33 -2.70
C ASN A 242 -9.91 -7.28 -4.22
N CYS A 243 -9.99 -8.42 -4.90
CA CYS A 243 -9.97 -8.46 -6.35
C CYS A 243 -11.10 -7.58 -6.93
N VAL A 244 -12.34 -7.78 -6.47
CA VAL A 244 -13.51 -7.02 -6.96
C VAL A 244 -13.42 -5.54 -6.58
N LEU A 245 -12.95 -5.22 -5.37
CA LEU A 245 -12.76 -3.83 -4.94
C LEU A 245 -11.74 -3.09 -5.82
N ILE A 246 -10.66 -3.75 -6.24
CA ILE A 246 -9.70 -3.19 -7.21
C ILE A 246 -10.39 -2.92 -8.55
N LEU A 247 -11.25 -3.83 -9.04
CA LEU A 247 -12.00 -3.63 -10.30
C LEU A 247 -12.91 -2.42 -10.23
N VAL A 248 -13.73 -2.32 -9.17
CA VAL A 248 -14.64 -1.19 -8.97
C VAL A 248 -13.87 0.13 -8.89
N SER A 249 -12.74 0.13 -8.16
CA SER A 249 -11.90 1.31 -8.00
C SER A 249 -11.26 1.75 -9.32
N ILE A 250 -10.73 0.83 -10.12
CA ILE A 250 -10.15 1.14 -11.43
C ILE A 250 -11.22 1.57 -12.43
N LYS A 251 -12.40 0.93 -12.43
CA LYS A 251 -13.54 1.37 -13.23
C LYS A 251 -13.90 2.82 -12.90
N TRP A 252 -14.03 3.14 -11.61
CA TRP A 252 -14.30 4.50 -11.15
C TRP A 252 -13.22 5.50 -11.58
N ILE A 253 -11.95 5.11 -11.57
CA ILE A 253 -10.86 5.95 -12.10
C ILE A 253 -10.99 6.19 -13.61
N GLN A 254 -11.41 5.19 -14.38
CA GLN A 254 -11.54 5.23 -15.84
C GLN A 254 -12.79 5.93 -16.37
N THR A 255 -13.86 5.99 -15.58
CA THR A 255 -15.12 6.65 -15.99
C THR A 255 -14.85 8.09 -16.40
N ARG A 256 -15.08 8.47 -17.66
CA ARG A 256 -14.85 9.86 -18.11
C ARG A 256 -15.78 10.79 -17.35
N LEU A 257 -15.22 11.77 -16.64
CA LEU A 257 -16.00 12.87 -16.09
C LEU A 257 -16.08 14.00 -17.11
N SER A 258 -17.28 14.58 -17.23
CA SER A 258 -17.42 15.93 -17.79
C SER A 258 -16.55 16.91 -16.98
N ALA A 259 -16.02 17.94 -17.64
CA ALA A 259 -15.23 19.00 -16.99
C ALA A 259 -15.96 19.62 -15.78
N LYS A 260 -17.30 19.69 -15.82
CA LYS A 260 -18.16 20.16 -14.71
C LYS A 260 -18.09 19.21 -13.49
N ALA A 261 -18.09 17.91 -13.71
CA ALA A 261 -18.01 16.91 -12.64
C ALA A 261 -16.62 16.82 -12.02
N ASN A 262 -15.54 17.06 -12.80
CA ASN A 262 -14.18 17.22 -12.25
C ASN A 262 -14.07 18.45 -11.32
N LYS A 263 -14.74 19.55 -11.65
CA LYS A 263 -14.86 20.71 -10.74
C LYS A 263 -15.66 20.34 -9.48
N THR A 264 -16.73 19.55 -9.59
CA THR A 264 -17.53 19.11 -8.43
C THR A 264 -16.75 18.18 -7.48
N VAL A 265 -15.93 17.25 -8.00
CA VAL A 265 -15.03 16.44 -7.16
C VAL A 265 -14.10 17.34 -6.33
N ARG A 266 -13.70 18.50 -6.84
CA ARG A 266 -12.83 19.48 -6.15
C ARG A 266 -13.57 20.52 -5.30
N ARG A 267 -14.90 20.47 -5.17
CA ARG A 267 -15.66 21.53 -4.49
C ARG A 267 -15.69 21.40 -2.96
N GLY A 268 -15.43 20.22 -2.40
CA GLY A 268 -15.38 20.03 -0.93
C GLY A 268 -13.98 20.27 -0.35
N LEU A 269 -13.88 21.00 0.77
CA LEU A 269 -12.63 21.18 1.52
C LEU A 269 -11.96 19.83 1.83
N MET A 270 -12.74 18.87 2.34
CA MET A 270 -12.28 17.50 2.61
C MET A 270 -11.75 16.80 1.36
N SER A 271 -12.42 16.96 0.21
CA SER A 271 -11.96 16.37 -1.05
C SER A 271 -10.64 17.00 -1.52
N ASN A 272 -10.47 18.32 -1.35
CA ASN A 272 -9.23 19.00 -1.69
C ASN A 272 -8.06 18.53 -0.81
N THR A 273 -8.30 18.38 0.50
CA THR A 273 -7.29 17.84 1.43
C THR A 273 -6.94 16.39 1.09
N LEU A 274 -7.93 15.53 0.83
CA LEU A 274 -7.67 14.13 0.47
C LEU A 274 -6.93 14.00 -0.87
N VAL A 275 -7.31 14.79 -1.87
CA VAL A 275 -6.56 14.86 -3.13
C VAL A 275 -5.12 15.30 -2.85
N ALA A 276 -4.90 16.30 -2.00
CA ALA A 276 -3.56 16.75 -1.63
C ALA A 276 -2.76 15.66 -0.90
N MET A 277 -3.36 14.98 0.08
CA MET A 277 -2.76 13.82 0.76
C MET A 277 -2.37 12.70 -0.22
N GLY A 278 -3.22 12.44 -1.21
CA GLY A 278 -2.92 11.47 -2.26
C GLY A 278 -1.74 11.84 -3.15
N ARG A 279 -1.45 13.14 -3.32
CA ARG A 279 -0.28 13.61 -4.07
C ARG A 279 1.02 13.33 -3.32
N VAL A 280 1.00 13.55 -2.00
CA VAL A 280 2.16 13.43 -1.12
C VAL A 280 2.07 12.16 -0.26
N SER A 281 1.45 11.10 -0.77
CA SER A 281 1.17 9.90 0.01
C SER A 281 2.42 9.19 0.52
N LEU A 282 3.55 9.28 -0.22
CA LEU A 282 4.83 8.66 0.17
C LEU A 282 5.40 9.26 1.47
N PRO A 283 5.66 10.58 1.57
CA PRO A 283 6.18 11.14 2.81
C PRO A 283 5.19 10.98 3.97
N ILE A 284 3.87 11.08 3.73
CA ILE A 284 2.88 10.77 4.78
C ILE A 284 3.07 9.33 5.29
N TYR A 285 3.16 8.36 4.37
CA TYR A 285 3.40 6.96 4.71
C TYR A 285 4.69 6.77 5.53
N LEU A 286 5.77 7.45 5.19
CA LEU A 286 7.05 7.29 5.89
C LEU A 286 6.99 7.84 7.32
N TRP A 287 6.36 9.00 7.53
CA TRP A 287 6.53 9.80 8.75
C TRP A 287 5.32 9.82 9.69
N HIS A 288 4.13 9.36 9.28
CA HIS A 288 2.93 9.45 10.13
C HIS A 288 3.04 8.70 11.47
N VAL A 289 3.94 7.72 11.58
CA VAL A 289 4.14 6.92 12.81
C VAL A 289 4.97 7.66 13.87
N VAL A 290 5.67 8.75 13.52
CA VAL A 290 6.56 9.47 14.46
C VAL A 290 5.92 9.79 15.82
N PRO A 291 4.69 10.33 15.91
CA PRO A 291 4.08 10.65 17.21
C PRO A 291 3.87 9.38 18.05
N MET A 292 3.33 8.32 17.45
CA MET A 292 3.12 7.03 18.11
C MET A 292 4.44 6.38 18.52
N PHE A 293 5.47 6.54 17.71
CA PHE A 293 6.80 6.00 17.95
C PHE A 293 7.46 6.66 19.17
N LEU A 294 7.35 7.98 19.31
CA LEU A 294 7.85 8.71 20.48
C LEU A 294 7.10 8.30 21.76
N LEU A 295 5.77 8.17 21.69
CA LEU A 295 4.94 7.77 22.83
C LEU A 295 5.19 6.35 23.31
N LYS A 296 5.56 5.43 22.40
CA LYS A 296 5.90 4.05 22.76
C LYS A 296 7.16 3.99 23.63
N GLY A 297 8.11 4.91 23.46
CA GLY A 297 9.32 4.97 24.30
C GLY A 297 9.04 5.30 25.77
N TRP A 298 7.84 5.78 26.11
CA TRP A 298 7.44 6.18 27.47
C TRP A 298 6.27 5.34 28.02
N ASP A 299 5.93 4.22 27.37
CA ASP A 299 4.82 3.33 27.75
C ASP A 299 3.44 4.00 27.94
N ILE A 300 3.27 5.22 27.39
CA ILE A 300 2.02 6.01 27.49
C ILE A 300 0.84 5.26 26.89
N HIS A 301 1.08 4.44 25.88
CA HIS A 301 0.07 3.59 25.25
C HIS A 301 -0.59 2.58 26.22
N GLN A 302 0.09 2.21 27.31
CA GLN A 302 -0.44 1.30 28.33
C GLN A 302 -0.97 2.07 29.54
N THR A 303 -0.24 3.10 29.98
CA THR A 303 -0.54 3.82 31.22
C THR A 303 -1.61 4.89 31.06
N GLN A 304 -1.64 5.58 29.90
CA GLN A 304 -2.54 6.72 29.67
C GLN A 304 -3.08 6.72 28.22
N PRO A 305 -4.03 5.81 27.88
CA PRO A 305 -4.51 5.64 26.51
C PRO A 305 -5.12 6.89 25.88
N TRP A 306 -5.78 7.74 26.67
CA TRP A 306 -6.38 8.99 26.18
C TRP A 306 -5.31 9.99 25.72
N ILE A 307 -4.19 10.11 26.45
CA ILE A 307 -3.04 10.94 26.03
C ILE A 307 -2.46 10.34 24.76
N TYR A 308 -2.31 9.02 24.70
CA TYR A 308 -1.80 8.36 23.51
C TYR A 308 -2.64 8.71 22.28
N TYR A 309 -3.97 8.62 22.36
CA TYR A 309 -4.84 8.96 21.23
C TYR A 309 -4.78 10.44 20.86
N LEU A 310 -4.82 11.34 21.85
CA LEU A 310 -4.75 12.78 21.63
C LEU A 310 -3.45 13.18 20.92
N VAL A 311 -2.30 12.77 21.47
CA VAL A 311 -0.98 13.11 20.91
C VAL A 311 -0.77 12.43 19.55
N SER A 312 -1.25 11.19 19.38
CA SER A 312 -1.13 10.49 18.09
C SER A 312 -1.95 11.18 17.00
N VAL A 313 -3.21 11.56 17.27
CA VAL A 313 -4.09 12.23 16.30
C VAL A 313 -3.58 13.63 15.98
N VAL A 314 -3.28 14.44 17.00
CA VAL A 314 -2.78 15.81 16.83
C VAL A 314 -1.43 15.79 16.12
N GLY A 315 -0.48 14.96 16.60
CA GLY A 315 0.85 14.84 16.01
C GLY A 315 0.81 14.38 14.56
N ALA A 316 0.01 13.35 14.24
CA ALA A 316 -0.10 12.87 12.86
C ALA A 316 -0.74 13.93 11.95
N SER A 317 -1.75 14.66 12.45
CA SER A 317 -2.39 15.75 11.72
C SER A 317 -1.44 16.91 11.46
N LEU A 318 -0.60 17.29 12.45
CA LEU A 318 0.43 18.32 12.29
C LEU A 318 1.49 17.91 11.27
N ILE A 319 1.94 16.66 11.30
CA ILE A 319 2.88 16.12 10.29
C ILE A 319 2.26 16.19 8.89
N VAL A 320 1.01 15.72 8.73
CA VAL A 320 0.31 15.79 7.44
C VAL A 320 0.18 17.24 6.98
N ALA A 321 -0.25 18.15 7.85
CA ALA A 321 -0.38 19.58 7.51
C ALA A 321 0.97 20.21 7.11
N ALA A 322 2.04 19.88 7.82
CA ALA A 322 3.39 20.34 7.49
C ALA A 322 3.84 19.81 6.11
N LEU A 323 3.68 18.52 5.85
CA LEU A 323 4.03 17.90 4.57
C LEU A 323 3.20 18.49 3.41
N LEU A 324 1.93 18.79 3.62
CA LEU A 324 1.11 19.46 2.60
C LEU A 324 1.55 20.91 2.37
N LYS A 325 1.92 21.63 3.43
CA LYS A 325 2.37 23.02 3.34
C LYS A 325 3.76 23.16 2.69
N MET A 326 4.60 22.13 2.77
CA MET A 326 5.98 22.14 2.25
C MET A 326 6.11 21.61 0.82
N GLU A 327 5.08 20.94 0.28
CA GLU A 327 5.04 20.45 -1.11
C GLU A 327 5.40 21.57 -2.11
N GLY A 328 6.46 21.40 -2.90
CA GLY A 328 6.83 22.33 -3.97
C GLY A 328 7.50 23.63 -3.52
N LYS A 329 7.84 23.78 -2.23
CA LYS A 329 8.49 24.99 -1.70
C LYS A 329 10.00 24.97 -1.78
N ASN A 330 10.62 23.79 -1.74
CA ASN A 330 12.07 23.65 -1.74
C ASN A 330 12.48 22.43 -2.58
N ARG A 331 13.28 22.66 -3.62
CA ARG A 331 13.78 21.62 -4.53
C ARG A 331 14.53 20.49 -3.83
N LEU A 332 15.28 20.81 -2.77
CA LEU A 332 16.00 19.80 -1.99
C LEU A 332 15.01 18.91 -1.23
N MET A 333 14.01 19.50 -0.59
CA MET A 333 12.97 18.75 0.10
C MET A 333 12.13 17.92 -0.87
N ASP A 334 11.75 18.49 -2.02
CA ASP A 334 11.00 17.78 -3.05
C ASP A 334 11.73 16.51 -3.50
N ARG A 335 13.06 16.57 -3.64
CA ARG A 335 13.89 15.40 -3.97
C ARG A 335 14.04 14.41 -2.81
N LEU A 336 14.38 14.90 -1.61
CA LEU A 336 14.74 14.05 -0.48
C LEU A 336 13.52 13.43 0.23
N VAL A 337 12.41 14.16 0.32
CA VAL A 337 11.24 13.78 1.11
C VAL A 337 10.09 13.31 0.21
N TYR A 338 9.86 14.00 -0.91
CA TYR A 338 8.73 13.71 -1.80
C TYR A 338 9.10 12.80 -2.98
N GLY A 339 10.40 12.70 -3.32
CA GLY A 339 10.89 11.91 -4.45
C GLY A 339 10.45 12.48 -5.81
N ILE A 340 10.33 13.81 -5.91
CA ILE A 340 9.88 14.53 -7.11
C ILE A 340 11.05 15.22 -7.83
#